data_AF-A0A9Y2JT49-F1
#
_entry.id   AF-A0A9Y2JT49-F1
#
_cell.length_a   1.000
_cell.length_b   1.000
_cell.length_c   1.000
_cell.angle_alpha   90.00
_cell.angle_beta   90.00
_cell.angle_gamma   90.00
#
_symmetry.space_group_name_H-M   'P 1'
#
loop_
_entity.id
_entity.type
_entity.pdbx_description
1 polymer ?
#
loop_
_entity_poly.entity_id
_entity_poly.type
_entity_poly.pdbx_seq_one_letter_code
_entity_poly.pdbx_strand_id
1 'polypeptide(L)'
;MVTHHTSTPHHTSTPHHVDTSPTHHETPSPHPAEPRPAHEPHAPAGGHSGGYGVHTDSLGTMEGHLGRTKDKVHAVGQTVAGANFGAKSMGVIGSGMTGTLNGTVSAAKEHVARAGKAVEDAGARTKAVREHYQTTEANSAATIAAAGKPVDAPPAKTADGGGNPPPPGSNPPPRPPDDGGGMHNNQGHHASDDELRGQYTRESMQTRPTSTDNQIRDAASRLGYDPDQHLAMTLQPTADLTPAQRAEIVAVRNELKANPGEIMTKVVKPEMGEATLQNKTSYVELSSGDTKKFDPGQVGGSVARGSDTAQYGTPGEFRDKLALDDKGAGWTPIEDGAPHAYQLRYPGDSKSMEISFGGTDARTAHEMQVLSGQPAPRPWDPPFLGTGYTGGGVPEWIQTRADYRGRAEMYLVHADGTESLAGVYLPDRGWFDVRGRGGSSAATP
;
A
#
# COMPACT_ATOMS: atom_id res chain seq x y z
N MET A 1 42.73 63.71 -13.98
CA MET A 1 42.56 62.28 -14.32
C MET A 1 41.09 62.04 -14.57
N VAL A 2 40.79 61.37 -15.67
CA VAL A 2 39.51 61.34 -16.38
C VAL A 2 38.48 60.48 -15.62
N THR A 3 37.33 61.08 -15.30
CA THR A 3 36.14 60.40 -14.77
C THR A 3 35.29 59.90 -15.93
N HIS A 4 35.22 58.57 -16.11
CA HIS A 4 34.28 57.94 -17.04
C HIS A 4 32.94 57.68 -16.33
N HIS A 5 31.89 58.34 -16.82
CA HIS A 5 30.51 57.97 -16.55
C HIS A 5 30.06 56.94 -17.58
N THR A 6 29.68 55.75 -17.13
CA THR A 6 29.02 54.73 -17.95
C THR A 6 27.53 54.76 -17.60
N SER A 7 26.71 55.28 -18.51
CA SER A 7 25.26 55.16 -18.47
C SER A 7 24.85 54.02 -19.39
N THR A 8 24.06 53.06 -18.89
CA THR A 8 23.46 51.99 -19.70
C THR A 8 21.95 51.98 -19.44
N PRO A 9 21.09 51.82 -20.48
CA PRO A 9 19.66 52.08 -20.38
C PRO A 9 18.87 50.89 -19.83
N HIS A 10 17.85 51.20 -19.02
CA HIS A 10 16.79 50.27 -18.65
C HIS A 10 15.78 50.16 -19.81
N HIS A 11 15.61 48.96 -20.36
CA HIS A 11 14.44 48.63 -21.17
C HIS A 11 13.48 47.78 -20.32
N THR A 12 12.35 48.37 -19.96
CA THR A 12 11.20 47.68 -19.36
C THR A 12 10.26 47.31 -20.50
N SER A 13 10.23 46.03 -20.87
CA SER A 13 9.24 45.49 -21.81
C SER A 13 8.18 44.72 -21.04
N THR A 14 6.99 45.32 -20.92
CA THR A 14 5.78 44.70 -20.40
C THR A 14 5.20 43.75 -21.45
N PRO A 15 4.97 42.45 -21.15
CA PRO A 15 4.24 41.58 -22.06
C PRO A 15 2.74 41.89 -22.00
N HIS A 16 2.14 42.11 -23.15
CA HIS A 16 0.70 42.18 -23.33
C HIS A 16 0.06 40.82 -23.01
N HIS A 17 -0.90 40.82 -22.08
CA HIS A 17 -1.86 39.72 -21.93
C HIS A 17 -2.70 39.62 -23.21
N VAL A 18 -2.63 38.47 -23.87
CA VAL A 18 -3.57 38.08 -24.93
C VAL A 18 -4.66 37.27 -24.26
N ASP A 19 -5.87 37.81 -24.32
CA ASP A 19 -7.11 37.21 -23.85
C ASP A 19 -7.53 36.11 -24.84
N THR A 20 -7.41 34.85 -24.45
CA THR A 20 -7.97 33.72 -25.21
C THR A 20 -9.16 33.16 -24.45
N SER A 21 -10.32 33.77 -24.67
CA SER A 21 -11.61 33.18 -24.32
C SER A 21 -11.81 31.86 -25.10
N PRO A 22 -12.17 30.75 -24.44
CA PRO A 22 -12.43 29.50 -25.13
C PRO A 22 -13.77 29.56 -25.87
N THR A 23 -13.73 29.43 -27.19
CA THR A 23 -14.90 29.18 -28.03
C THR A 23 -15.42 27.76 -27.78
N HIS A 24 -16.63 27.65 -27.24
CA HIS A 24 -17.39 26.41 -27.18
C HIS A 24 -17.72 25.93 -28.60
N HIS A 25 -17.16 24.79 -29.00
CA HIS A 25 -17.65 24.03 -30.15
C HIS A 25 -18.74 23.08 -29.65
N GLU A 26 -20.00 23.44 -29.89
CA GLU A 26 -21.11 22.49 -29.84
C GLU A 26 -21.12 21.68 -31.15
N THR A 27 -20.98 20.36 -31.01
CA THR A 27 -21.24 19.41 -32.11
C THR A 27 -22.56 18.71 -31.81
N PRO A 28 -23.61 18.87 -32.63
CA PRO A 28 -24.87 18.17 -32.43
C PRO A 28 -24.74 16.73 -32.94
N SER A 29 -24.84 15.75 -32.04
CA SER A 29 -25.04 14.34 -32.41
C SER A 29 -26.48 13.93 -32.07
N PRO A 30 -27.28 13.49 -33.06
CA PRO A 30 -28.62 12.96 -32.81
C PRO A 30 -28.50 11.50 -32.36
N HIS A 31 -28.93 11.19 -31.14
CA HIS A 31 -29.16 9.81 -30.72
C HIS A 31 -30.55 9.35 -31.22
N PRO A 32 -30.66 8.22 -31.92
CA PRO A 32 -31.93 7.55 -32.13
C PRO A 32 -32.46 6.99 -30.80
N ALA A 33 -33.70 7.34 -30.45
CA ALA A 33 -34.40 6.76 -29.32
C ALA A 33 -34.89 5.35 -29.70
N GLU A 34 -34.35 4.32 -29.05
CA GLU A 34 -34.97 2.99 -29.01
C GLU A 34 -35.95 2.88 -27.83
N PRO A 35 -37.08 2.15 -27.99
CA PRO A 35 -38.13 2.09 -26.99
C PRO A 35 -37.79 1.12 -25.85
N ARG A 36 -37.96 1.60 -24.61
CA ARG A 36 -37.92 0.82 -23.37
C ARG A 36 -39.05 -0.23 -23.35
N PRO A 37 -38.77 -1.50 -23.02
CA PRO A 37 -39.82 -2.46 -22.64
C PRO A 37 -40.42 -2.10 -21.27
N ALA A 38 -41.71 -2.37 -21.13
CA ALA A 38 -42.53 -2.08 -19.96
C ALA A 38 -42.05 -2.82 -18.70
N HIS A 39 -42.07 -2.11 -17.57
CA HIS A 39 -41.91 -2.68 -16.23
C HIS A 39 -43.16 -3.48 -15.84
N GLU A 40 -42.98 -4.76 -15.52
CA GLU A 40 -43.95 -5.52 -14.72
C GLU A 40 -43.73 -5.27 -13.22
N PRO A 41 -44.79 -5.19 -12.39
CA PRO A 41 -44.68 -4.97 -10.96
C PRO A 41 -44.63 -6.31 -10.21
N HIS A 42 -43.51 -6.59 -9.53
CA HIS A 42 -43.45 -7.66 -8.53
C HIS A 42 -43.68 -7.08 -7.13
N ALA A 43 -44.76 -7.54 -6.51
CA ALA A 43 -45.08 -7.34 -5.09
C ALA A 43 -44.13 -8.17 -4.19
N PRO A 44 -43.90 -7.76 -2.92
CA PRO A 44 -42.86 -8.32 -2.08
C PRO A 44 -43.37 -9.55 -1.32
N ALA A 45 -42.61 -10.64 -1.34
CA ALA A 45 -42.82 -11.79 -0.49
C ALA A 45 -41.56 -12.08 0.35
N GLY A 46 -41.71 -11.94 1.67
CA GLY A 46 -41.20 -12.91 2.64
C GLY A 46 -39.71 -12.94 2.93
N GLY A 47 -39.35 -12.22 4.00
CA GLY A 47 -38.15 -12.32 4.84
C GLY A 47 -37.12 -13.40 4.55
N HIS A 48 -35.90 -12.97 4.23
CA HIS A 48 -34.66 -13.73 4.37
C HIS A 48 -33.63 -12.87 5.11
N SER A 49 -32.94 -13.50 6.06
CA SER A 49 -31.81 -12.96 6.82
C SER A 49 -30.76 -12.34 5.89
N GLY A 50 -30.45 -11.06 6.11
CA GLY A 50 -29.56 -10.26 5.28
C GLY A 50 -28.09 -10.68 5.36
N GLY A 51 -27.75 -11.77 4.67
CA GLY A 51 -26.38 -12.03 4.24
C GLY A 51 -26.13 -11.30 2.92
N TYR A 52 -25.07 -10.48 2.87
CA TYR A 52 -24.62 -9.88 1.62
C TYR A 52 -24.02 -10.98 0.74
N GLY A 53 -24.79 -11.47 -0.23
CA GLY A 53 -24.26 -12.32 -1.29
C GLY A 53 -23.29 -11.52 -2.14
N VAL A 54 -22.04 -11.98 -2.27
CA VAL A 54 -21.09 -11.40 -3.23
C VAL A 54 -21.60 -11.75 -4.63
N HIS A 55 -22.02 -10.75 -5.40
CA HIS A 55 -22.52 -10.94 -6.76
C HIS A 55 -21.38 -11.34 -7.71
N THR A 56 -21.12 -12.64 -7.85
CA THR A 56 -20.12 -13.18 -8.80
C THR A 56 -20.40 -12.78 -10.25
N ASP A 57 -21.66 -12.47 -10.59
CA ASP A 57 -22.10 -11.89 -11.87
C ASP A 57 -21.47 -10.52 -12.16
N SER A 58 -21.22 -9.71 -11.12
CA SER A 58 -20.54 -8.42 -11.25
C SER A 58 -19.07 -8.59 -11.67
N LEU A 59 -18.40 -9.62 -11.15
CA LEU A 59 -17.05 -10.00 -11.58
C LEU A 59 -17.06 -10.48 -13.03
N GLY A 60 -18.08 -11.24 -13.44
CA GLY A 60 -18.35 -11.64 -14.84
C GLY A 60 -18.41 -10.43 -15.78
N THR A 61 -19.20 -9.45 -15.38
CA THR A 61 -19.38 -8.20 -16.12
C THR A 61 -18.07 -7.40 -16.22
N MET A 62 -17.29 -7.31 -15.12
CA MET A 62 -15.99 -6.63 -15.12
C MET A 62 -14.95 -7.28 -16.04
N GLU A 63 -14.87 -8.61 -16.08
CA GLU A 63 -14.01 -9.29 -17.07
C GLU A 63 -14.39 -8.93 -18.50
N GLY A 64 -15.70 -8.87 -18.80
CA GLY A 64 -16.18 -8.40 -20.11
C GLY A 64 -15.79 -6.95 -20.43
N HIS A 65 -15.79 -6.05 -19.44
CA HIS A 65 -15.31 -4.68 -19.62
C HIS A 65 -13.79 -4.60 -19.82
N LEU A 66 -13.02 -5.41 -19.09
CA LEU A 66 -11.57 -5.49 -19.23
C LEU A 66 -11.18 -6.07 -20.60
N GLY A 67 -11.89 -7.09 -21.09
CA GLY A 67 -11.72 -7.62 -22.44
C GLY A 67 -11.93 -6.55 -23.52
N ARG A 68 -13.05 -5.81 -23.46
CA ARG A 68 -13.31 -4.68 -24.38
C ARG A 68 -12.25 -3.57 -24.28
N THR A 69 -11.69 -3.36 -23.09
CA THR A 69 -10.64 -2.36 -22.87
C THR A 69 -9.32 -2.83 -23.50
N LYS A 70 -8.98 -4.12 -23.38
CA LYS A 70 -7.83 -4.75 -24.03
C LYS A 70 -7.90 -4.56 -25.55
N ASP A 71 -9.07 -4.81 -26.14
CA ASP A 71 -9.27 -4.65 -27.60
C ASP A 71 -9.05 -3.20 -28.05
N LYS A 72 -9.54 -2.22 -27.27
CA LYS A 72 -9.32 -0.79 -27.55
C LYS A 72 -7.85 -0.40 -27.45
N VAL A 73 -7.14 -0.85 -26.41
CA VAL A 73 -5.71 -0.58 -26.23
C VAL A 73 -4.91 -1.19 -27.38
N HIS A 74 -5.26 -2.40 -27.80
CA HIS A 74 -4.63 -3.06 -28.94
C HIS A 74 -4.88 -2.31 -30.26
N ALA A 75 -6.10 -1.82 -30.50
CA ALA A 75 -6.43 -1.00 -31.67
C ALA A 75 -5.65 0.33 -31.70
N VAL A 76 -5.47 0.98 -30.55
CA VAL A 76 -4.60 2.16 -30.41
C VAL A 76 -3.15 1.79 -30.70
N GLY A 77 -2.68 0.65 -30.19
CA GLY A 77 -1.33 0.15 -30.47
C GLY A 77 -1.07 -0.10 -31.94
N GLN A 78 -2.02 -0.68 -32.67
CA GLN A 78 -1.93 -0.85 -34.12
C GLN A 78 -1.90 0.49 -34.86
N THR A 79 -2.68 1.47 -34.40
CA THR A 79 -2.69 2.82 -34.98
C THR A 79 -1.35 3.54 -34.78
N VAL A 80 -0.78 3.47 -33.57
CA VAL A 80 0.54 4.04 -33.24
C VAL A 80 1.67 3.28 -33.96
N ALA A 81 1.55 1.97 -34.13
CA ALA A 81 2.52 1.17 -34.89
C ALA A 81 2.47 1.48 -36.40
N GLY A 82 1.30 1.81 -36.94
CA GLY A 82 1.12 2.23 -38.33
C GLY A 82 1.61 3.65 -38.63
N ALA A 83 1.78 4.51 -37.61
CA ALA A 83 2.38 5.83 -37.76
C ALA A 83 3.89 5.71 -38.01
N ASN A 84 4.29 5.68 -39.28
CA ASN A 84 5.70 5.66 -39.69
C ASN A 84 6.04 6.96 -40.43
N PHE A 85 6.77 7.86 -39.77
CA PHE A 85 7.25 9.10 -40.37
C PHE A 85 8.51 8.82 -41.19
N GLY A 86 8.32 8.31 -42.40
CA GLY A 86 9.41 8.03 -43.31
C GLY A 86 10.12 9.29 -43.80
N ALA A 87 11.44 9.22 -43.98
CA ALA A 87 12.30 10.31 -44.46
C ALA A 87 11.90 10.93 -45.81
N LYS A 88 10.97 10.30 -46.55
CA LYS A 88 10.42 10.81 -47.82
C LYS A 88 9.23 11.78 -47.66
N SER A 89 8.65 11.88 -46.46
CA SER A 89 7.40 12.63 -46.25
C SER A 89 7.60 14.11 -45.86
N MET A 90 8.84 14.53 -45.55
CA MET A 90 9.16 15.92 -45.25
C MET A 90 10.46 16.31 -45.94
N GLY A 91 10.39 17.28 -46.85
CA GLY A 91 11.54 17.76 -47.63
C GLY A 91 12.71 18.29 -46.77
N VAL A 92 13.80 18.65 -47.46
CA VAL A 92 15.19 18.93 -47.02
C VAL A 92 15.38 19.79 -45.74
N ILE A 93 14.33 20.38 -45.17
CA ILE A 93 14.34 21.16 -43.91
C ILE A 93 13.99 20.28 -42.66
N GLY A 94 13.59 19.01 -42.83
CA GLY A 94 12.97 18.20 -41.77
C GLY A 94 13.85 17.27 -40.91
N SER A 95 15.18 17.26 -41.05
CA SER A 95 16.03 16.27 -40.36
C SER A 95 15.99 16.40 -38.82
N GLY A 96 15.88 17.61 -38.28
CA GLY A 96 15.80 17.86 -36.84
C GLY A 96 14.45 17.45 -36.22
N MET A 97 13.33 17.71 -36.90
CA MET A 97 11.99 17.36 -36.38
C MET A 97 11.69 15.85 -36.45
N THR A 98 12.31 15.14 -37.39
CA THR A 98 12.11 13.69 -37.56
C THR A 98 12.62 12.90 -36.34
N GLY A 99 13.69 13.36 -35.68
CA GLY A 99 14.22 12.74 -34.47
C GLY A 99 13.25 12.84 -33.28
N THR A 100 12.72 14.04 -33.02
CA THR A 100 11.77 14.29 -31.92
C THR A 100 10.45 13.55 -32.12
N LEU A 101 9.94 13.49 -33.36
CA LEU A 101 8.72 12.75 -33.69
C LEU A 101 8.91 11.24 -33.52
N ASN A 102 10.05 10.68 -33.94
CA ASN A 102 10.34 9.26 -33.72
C ASN A 102 10.53 8.91 -32.23
N GLY A 103 11.08 9.83 -31.44
CA GLY A 103 11.15 9.68 -29.98
C GLY A 103 9.76 9.64 -29.35
N THR A 104 8.87 10.55 -29.75
CA THR A 104 7.48 10.61 -29.26
C THR A 104 6.68 9.36 -29.63
N VAL A 105 6.83 8.86 -30.87
CA VAL A 105 6.18 7.61 -31.31
C VAL A 105 6.71 6.40 -30.54
N SER A 106 8.01 6.36 -30.24
CA SER A 106 8.60 5.26 -29.47
C SER A 106 8.10 5.26 -28.02
N ALA A 107 8.03 6.43 -27.38
CA ALA A 107 7.42 6.57 -26.05
C ALA A 107 5.94 6.15 -26.06
N ALA A 108 5.18 6.56 -27.07
CA ALA A 108 3.78 6.18 -27.23
C ALA A 108 3.60 4.66 -27.35
N LYS A 109 4.47 3.96 -28.11
CA LYS A 109 4.46 2.49 -28.21
C LYS A 109 4.70 1.83 -26.85
N GLU A 110 5.64 2.36 -26.07
CA GLU A 110 5.94 1.85 -24.73
C GLU A 110 4.78 2.04 -23.76
N HIS A 111 4.12 3.21 -23.78
CA HIS A 111 2.93 3.47 -22.98
C HIS A 111 1.77 2.53 -23.33
N VAL A 112 1.52 2.28 -24.62
CA VAL A 112 0.49 1.35 -25.06
C VAL A 112 0.81 -0.09 -24.64
N ALA A 113 2.08 -0.51 -24.73
CA ALA A 113 2.49 -1.84 -24.27
C ALA A 113 2.28 -2.02 -22.77
N ARG A 114 2.66 -1.02 -21.95
CA ARG A 114 2.42 -1.02 -20.50
C ARG A 114 0.94 -1.06 -20.16
N ALA A 115 0.12 -0.24 -20.83
CA ALA A 115 -1.33 -0.24 -20.63
C ALA A 115 -1.95 -1.60 -21.01
N GLY A 116 -1.51 -2.21 -22.10
CA GLY A 116 -1.97 -3.54 -22.52
C GLY A 116 -1.68 -4.61 -21.47
N LYS A 117 -0.46 -4.62 -20.94
CA LYS A 117 -0.07 -5.53 -19.86
C LYS A 117 -0.90 -5.33 -18.58
N ALA A 118 -1.10 -4.08 -18.16
CA ALA A 118 -1.89 -3.78 -16.97
C ALA A 118 -3.35 -4.26 -17.08
N VAL A 119 -3.97 -4.09 -18.26
CA VAL A 119 -5.34 -4.57 -18.51
C VAL A 119 -5.39 -6.10 -18.52
N GLU A 120 -4.38 -6.76 -19.07
CA GLU A 120 -4.27 -8.23 -19.05
C GLU A 120 -4.09 -8.77 -17.63
N ASP A 121 -3.21 -8.17 -16.82
CA ASP A 121 -2.99 -8.54 -15.43
C ASP A 121 -4.27 -8.33 -14.60
N ALA A 122 -4.98 -7.22 -14.82
CA ALA A 122 -6.28 -6.97 -14.16
C ALA A 122 -7.34 -8.00 -14.56
N GLY A 123 -7.38 -8.40 -15.83
CA GLY A 123 -8.26 -9.46 -16.33
C GLY A 123 -7.97 -10.81 -15.67
N ALA A 124 -6.71 -11.21 -15.63
CA ALA A 124 -6.27 -12.44 -14.99
C ALA A 124 -6.62 -12.47 -13.49
N ARG A 125 -6.39 -11.37 -12.77
CA ARG A 125 -6.75 -11.24 -11.35
C ARG A 125 -8.26 -11.30 -11.12
N THR A 126 -9.06 -10.61 -11.93
CA THR A 126 -10.53 -10.64 -11.83
C THR A 126 -11.06 -12.06 -12.03
N LYS A 127 -10.47 -12.80 -12.98
CA LYS A 127 -10.80 -14.20 -13.23
C LYS A 127 -10.44 -15.09 -12.03
N ALA A 128 -9.23 -14.95 -11.49
CA ALA A 128 -8.78 -15.71 -10.32
C ALA A 128 -9.66 -15.47 -9.09
N VAL A 129 -10.06 -14.22 -8.84
CA VAL A 129 -10.98 -13.87 -7.74
C VAL A 129 -12.35 -14.54 -7.93
N ARG A 130 -12.88 -14.56 -9.16
CA ARG A 130 -14.16 -15.26 -9.42
C ARG A 130 -14.05 -16.75 -9.17
N GLU A 131 -12.99 -17.39 -9.66
CA GLU A 131 -12.73 -18.82 -9.45
C GLU A 131 -12.60 -19.15 -7.95
N HIS A 132 -11.95 -18.27 -7.19
CA HIS A 132 -11.85 -18.39 -5.73
C HIS A 132 -13.23 -18.34 -5.06
N TYR A 133 -14.10 -17.39 -5.43
CA TYR A 133 -15.46 -17.31 -4.88
C TYR A 133 -16.29 -18.55 -5.24
N GLN A 134 -16.25 -18.99 -6.49
CA GLN A 134 -16.97 -20.19 -6.93
C GLN A 134 -16.50 -21.45 -6.19
N THR A 135 -15.19 -21.59 -5.99
CA THR A 135 -14.61 -22.69 -5.21
C THR A 135 -15.05 -22.62 -3.74
N THR A 136 -15.02 -21.43 -3.15
CA THR A 136 -15.46 -21.21 -1.76
C THR A 136 -16.94 -21.55 -1.57
N GLU A 137 -17.79 -21.14 -2.51
CA GLU A 137 -19.22 -21.43 -2.50
C GLU A 137 -19.49 -22.94 -2.66
N ALA A 138 -18.80 -23.60 -3.60
CA ALA A 138 -18.89 -25.04 -3.79
C ALA A 138 -18.45 -25.82 -2.54
N ASN A 139 -17.35 -25.41 -1.90
CA ASN A 139 -16.87 -26.00 -0.65
C ASN A 139 -17.86 -25.79 0.49
N SER A 140 -18.40 -24.57 0.62
CA SER A 140 -19.41 -24.24 1.65
C SER A 140 -20.68 -25.06 1.46
N ALA A 141 -21.17 -25.19 0.22
CA ALA A 141 -22.32 -26.03 -0.12
C ALA A 141 -22.06 -27.51 0.22
N ALA A 142 -20.86 -28.02 -0.06
CA ALA A 142 -20.48 -29.39 0.28
C ALA A 142 -20.43 -29.62 1.80
N THR A 143 -19.88 -28.67 2.58
CA THR A 143 -19.85 -28.75 4.05
C THR A 143 -21.25 -28.73 4.65
N ILE A 144 -22.13 -27.86 4.17
CA ILE A 144 -23.53 -27.80 4.63
C ILE A 144 -24.26 -29.10 4.29
N ALA A 145 -24.08 -29.64 3.09
CA ALA A 145 -24.66 -30.92 2.68
C ALA A 145 -24.15 -32.11 3.51
N ALA A 146 -22.89 -32.07 3.95
CA ALA A 146 -22.31 -33.09 4.83
C ALA A 146 -22.84 -32.98 6.28
N ALA A 147 -23.01 -31.77 6.80
CA ALA A 147 -23.53 -31.51 8.14
C ALA A 147 -25.04 -31.83 8.27
N GLY A 148 -25.79 -31.79 7.17
CA GLY A 148 -27.19 -32.19 7.11
C GLY A 148 -27.46 -33.69 7.15
N LYS A 149 -26.42 -34.54 7.16
CA LYS A 149 -26.59 -35.99 7.37
C LYS A 149 -26.76 -36.27 8.86
N PRO A 150 -27.81 -36.99 9.30
CA PRO A 150 -27.97 -37.35 10.69
C PRO A 150 -26.76 -38.17 11.14
N VAL A 151 -26.05 -37.67 12.14
CA VAL A 151 -25.01 -38.41 12.83
C VAL A 151 -25.75 -39.43 13.70
N ASP A 152 -25.51 -40.73 13.49
CA ASP A 152 -26.09 -41.78 14.31
C ASP A 152 -25.74 -41.52 15.79
N ALA A 153 -26.78 -41.36 16.61
CA ALA A 153 -26.61 -41.13 18.03
C ALA A 153 -25.84 -42.31 18.67
N PRO A 154 -24.85 -42.07 19.54
CA PRO A 154 -24.20 -43.14 20.28
C PRO A 154 -25.23 -43.91 21.12
N PRO A 155 -25.12 -45.24 21.25
CA PRO A 155 -26.10 -46.04 21.96
C PRO A 155 -26.20 -45.62 23.43
N ALA A 156 -27.42 -45.41 23.90
CA ALA A 156 -27.74 -45.02 25.26
C ALA A 156 -27.21 -46.05 26.26
N LYS A 157 -26.31 -45.64 27.16
CA LYS A 157 -25.95 -46.40 28.36
C LYS A 157 -27.14 -46.38 29.32
N THR A 158 -27.69 -47.56 29.60
CA THR A 158 -28.65 -47.82 30.67
C THR A 158 -28.07 -47.42 32.03
N ALA A 159 -28.79 -46.55 32.74
CA ALA A 159 -28.49 -46.17 34.12
C ALA A 159 -29.14 -47.20 35.07
N ASP A 160 -28.30 -47.97 35.76
CA ASP A 160 -28.68 -48.69 36.97
C ASP A 160 -28.43 -47.81 38.19
N GLY A 161 -29.40 -47.81 39.11
CA GLY A 161 -29.45 -46.94 40.28
C GLY A 161 -28.51 -47.35 41.41
N GLY A 162 -28.23 -46.39 42.29
CA GLY A 162 -27.56 -46.61 43.57
C GLY A 162 -27.36 -45.29 44.31
N GLY A 163 -28.21 -45.03 45.31
CA GLY A 163 -28.11 -43.85 46.17
C GLY A 163 -27.05 -44.00 47.26
N ASN A 164 -26.47 -42.88 47.70
CA ASN A 164 -26.09 -42.62 49.08
C ASN A 164 -25.80 -41.12 49.34
N PRO A 165 -25.92 -40.63 50.60
CA PRO A 165 -26.09 -39.22 50.97
C PRO A 165 -24.77 -38.47 51.23
N PRO A 166 -24.77 -37.12 51.37
CA PRO A 166 -23.54 -36.35 51.47
C PRO A 166 -23.07 -36.13 52.92
N PRO A 167 -21.75 -35.93 53.16
CA PRO A 167 -21.27 -35.23 54.34
C PRO A 167 -20.60 -33.88 54.02
N PRO A 168 -20.41 -33.00 55.03
CA PRO A 168 -20.36 -31.56 54.86
C PRO A 168 -18.95 -30.95 54.96
N GLY A 169 -18.78 -29.79 54.33
CA GLY A 169 -17.99 -28.65 54.84
C GLY A 169 -16.48 -28.68 54.61
N SER A 170 -15.97 -27.75 53.78
CA SER A 170 -14.88 -26.82 54.14
C SER A 170 -14.59 -25.84 52.99
N ASN A 171 -15.01 -24.58 53.18
CA ASN A 171 -14.49 -23.43 52.42
C ASN A 171 -13.11 -23.06 52.98
N PRO A 172 -12.10 -22.74 52.15
CA PRO A 172 -11.03 -21.83 52.53
C PRO A 172 -11.43 -20.37 52.25
N PRO A 173 -10.96 -19.40 53.06
CA PRO A 173 -11.32 -17.98 52.91
C PRO A 173 -10.64 -17.33 51.69
N PRO A 174 -11.22 -16.26 51.12
CA PRO A 174 -10.62 -15.50 50.03
C PRO A 174 -9.41 -14.71 50.52
N ARG A 175 -8.29 -14.82 49.78
CA ARG A 175 -7.12 -13.95 49.91
C ARG A 175 -7.48 -12.55 49.37
N PRO A 176 -7.00 -11.44 49.98
CA PRO A 176 -7.26 -10.10 49.46
C PRO A 176 -6.51 -9.86 48.15
N PRO A 177 -7.00 -8.95 47.27
CA PRO A 177 -6.35 -8.66 46.01
C PRO A 177 -5.04 -7.89 46.27
N ASP A 178 -3.94 -8.42 45.75
CA ASP A 178 -2.70 -7.67 45.56
C ASP A 178 -2.92 -6.69 44.40
N ASP A 179 -2.71 -5.41 44.69
CA ASP A 179 -2.64 -4.32 43.74
C ASP A 179 -1.37 -4.46 42.88
N GLY A 180 -1.51 -5.08 41.72
CA GLY A 180 -0.45 -5.24 40.74
C GLY A 180 -0.99 -4.99 39.34
N GLY A 181 -1.02 -3.71 38.93
CA GLY A 181 -1.39 -3.28 37.58
C GLY A 181 -0.52 -3.98 36.53
N GLY A 182 -1.11 -4.96 35.86
CA GLY A 182 -0.45 -5.73 34.83
C GLY A 182 -1.40 -6.72 34.18
N MET A 183 -1.50 -6.62 32.86
CA MET A 183 -1.94 -7.69 31.95
C MET A 183 -3.44 -7.94 31.91
N HIS A 184 -4.16 -7.13 31.12
CA HIS A 184 -5.40 -7.57 30.50
C HIS A 184 -5.09 -8.25 29.17
N ASN A 185 -4.82 -9.54 29.24
CA ASN A 185 -4.95 -10.47 28.13
C ASN A 185 -6.43 -10.60 27.77
N ASN A 186 -6.96 -9.68 26.95
CA ASN A 186 -8.20 -9.73 26.15
C ASN A 186 -9.48 -10.39 26.74
N GLN A 187 -9.57 -10.59 28.06
CA GLN A 187 -10.61 -11.39 28.72
C GLN A 187 -11.88 -10.59 29.06
N GLY A 188 -12.00 -9.34 28.62
CA GLY A 188 -13.17 -8.49 28.92
C GLY A 188 -13.76 -7.71 27.75
N HIS A 189 -13.11 -7.70 26.58
CA HIS A 189 -13.57 -6.92 25.43
C HIS A 189 -13.81 -7.84 24.23
N HIS A 190 -15.08 -8.21 24.03
CA HIS A 190 -15.48 -8.88 22.79
C HIS A 190 -15.43 -7.86 21.64
N ALA A 191 -14.72 -8.20 20.57
CA ALA A 191 -14.82 -7.51 19.28
C ALA A 191 -15.62 -8.40 18.33
N SER A 192 -16.47 -7.78 17.51
CA SER A 192 -17.26 -8.46 16.48
C SER A 192 -16.39 -8.91 15.30
N ASP A 193 -16.86 -9.90 14.55
CA ASP A 193 -16.15 -10.38 13.34
C ASP A 193 -15.99 -9.26 12.29
N ASP A 194 -16.95 -8.34 12.23
CA ASP A 194 -16.88 -7.15 11.36
C ASP A 194 -15.75 -6.20 11.78
N GLU A 195 -15.57 -5.98 13.08
CA GLU A 195 -14.46 -5.20 13.60
C GLU A 195 -13.11 -5.88 13.35
N LEU A 196 -13.07 -7.21 13.30
CA LEU A 196 -11.85 -7.99 13.13
C LEU A 196 -11.53 -8.35 11.67
N ARG A 197 -12.39 -7.99 10.71
CA ARG A 197 -12.17 -8.21 9.27
C ARG A 197 -11.19 -7.21 8.70
N GLY A 198 -10.20 -7.65 7.92
CA GLY A 198 -9.19 -6.80 7.29
C GLY A 198 -9.81 -5.76 6.35
N GLN A 199 -9.39 -4.51 6.49
CA GLN A 199 -9.85 -3.36 5.72
C GLN A 199 -8.75 -2.76 4.84
N TYR A 200 -7.49 -2.89 5.25
CA TYR A 200 -6.33 -2.33 4.56
C TYR A 200 -5.61 -3.41 3.78
N THR A 201 -6.34 -4.17 2.95
CA THR A 201 -5.73 -5.22 2.10
C THR A 201 -4.82 -4.60 1.04
N ARG A 202 -3.91 -5.39 0.48
CA ARG A 202 -3.05 -4.94 -0.62
C ARG A 202 -3.87 -4.41 -1.79
N GLU A 203 -4.97 -5.07 -2.14
CA GLU A 203 -5.88 -4.64 -3.20
C GLU A 203 -6.47 -3.26 -2.90
N SER A 204 -6.91 -3.02 -1.65
CA SER A 204 -7.45 -1.71 -1.25
C SER A 204 -6.44 -0.58 -1.45
N MET A 205 -5.16 -0.85 -1.17
CA MET A 205 -4.06 0.12 -1.31
C MET A 205 -3.62 0.34 -2.76
N GLN A 206 -3.84 -0.63 -3.67
CA GLN A 206 -3.50 -0.53 -5.10
C GLN A 206 -4.45 0.39 -5.88
N THR A 207 -5.65 0.69 -5.37
CA THR A 207 -6.70 1.42 -6.12
C THR A 207 -6.42 2.92 -6.37
N ARG A 208 -5.21 3.42 -6.07
CA ARG A 208 -4.85 4.83 -6.31
C ARG A 208 -4.33 5.07 -7.72
N PRO A 209 -4.59 6.26 -8.32
CA PRO A 209 -4.52 6.45 -9.78
C PRO A 209 -3.12 6.49 -10.40
N THR A 210 -2.05 6.53 -9.61
CA THR A 210 -0.68 6.63 -10.13
C THR A 210 0.29 5.85 -9.25
N SER A 211 1.11 5.00 -9.88
CA SER A 211 2.27 4.40 -9.22
C SER A 211 3.20 5.50 -8.72
N THR A 212 3.91 5.23 -7.63
CA THR A 212 4.92 6.12 -7.05
C THR A 212 5.86 6.68 -8.09
N ASP A 213 6.38 5.81 -8.97
CA ASP A 213 7.29 6.18 -10.04
C ASP A 213 6.67 7.21 -10.98
N ASN A 214 5.38 7.10 -11.30
CA ASN A 214 4.70 8.10 -12.13
C ASN A 214 4.61 9.43 -11.41
N GLN A 215 4.30 9.45 -10.11
CA GLN A 215 4.28 10.71 -9.34
C GLN A 215 5.66 11.36 -9.28
N ILE A 216 6.71 10.58 -9.09
CA ILE A 216 8.10 11.06 -9.11
C ILE A 216 8.46 11.61 -10.50
N ARG A 217 8.14 10.86 -11.57
CA ARG A 217 8.42 11.27 -12.95
C ARG A 217 7.66 12.53 -13.34
N ASP A 218 6.40 12.64 -12.95
CA ASP A 218 5.55 13.80 -13.20
C ASP A 218 6.08 15.04 -12.43
N ALA A 219 6.50 14.86 -11.18
CA ALA A 219 7.10 15.92 -10.38
C ALA A 219 8.45 16.39 -10.96
N ALA A 220 9.33 15.46 -11.33
CA ALA A 220 10.60 15.76 -12.00
C ALA A 220 10.38 16.52 -13.32
N SER A 221 9.48 16.02 -14.17
CA SER A 221 9.15 16.64 -15.46
C SER A 221 8.62 18.06 -15.29
N ARG A 222 7.71 18.27 -14.34
CA ARG A 222 7.10 19.58 -14.06
C ARG A 222 8.10 20.61 -13.54
N LEU A 223 9.16 20.16 -12.88
CA LEU A 223 10.26 21.00 -12.41
C LEU A 223 11.38 21.16 -13.46
N GLY A 224 11.26 20.53 -14.63
CA GLY A 224 12.22 20.63 -15.72
C GLY A 224 13.42 19.69 -15.60
N TYR A 225 13.33 18.66 -14.76
CA TYR A 225 14.36 17.63 -14.60
C TYR A 225 14.10 16.42 -15.49
N ASP A 226 15.16 15.68 -15.83
CA ASP A 226 15.04 14.40 -16.53
C ASP A 226 14.52 13.31 -15.56
N PRO A 227 13.35 12.71 -15.81
CA PRO A 227 12.73 11.79 -14.85
C PRO A 227 13.53 10.51 -14.58
N ASP A 228 14.23 9.99 -15.59
CA ASP A 228 15.00 8.75 -15.46
C ASP A 228 16.30 8.99 -14.70
N GLN A 229 16.97 10.11 -15.00
CA GLN A 229 18.10 10.59 -14.23
C GLN A 229 17.71 10.83 -12.78
N HIS A 230 16.55 11.46 -12.54
CA HIS A 230 16.04 11.69 -11.20
C HIS A 230 15.87 10.38 -10.42
N LEU A 231 15.17 9.40 -10.99
CA LEU A 231 14.97 8.09 -10.37
C LEU A 231 16.30 7.39 -10.07
N ALA A 232 17.28 7.45 -10.98
CA ALA A 232 18.60 6.87 -10.75
C ALA A 232 19.33 7.50 -9.55
N MET A 233 19.16 8.81 -9.32
CA MET A 233 19.75 9.49 -8.16
C MET A 233 19.08 9.12 -6.84
N THR A 234 17.80 8.74 -6.83
CA THR A 234 17.11 8.32 -5.60
C THR A 234 17.74 7.11 -4.93
N LEU A 235 18.43 6.27 -5.73
CA LEU A 235 19.10 5.04 -5.31
C LEU A 235 20.56 5.25 -4.88
N GLN A 236 21.05 6.48 -4.89
CA GLN A 236 22.42 6.81 -4.52
C GLN A 236 22.48 7.43 -3.12
N PRO A 237 23.50 7.13 -2.32
CA PRO A 237 23.78 7.89 -1.11
C PRO A 237 23.95 9.37 -1.45
N THR A 238 23.39 10.25 -0.63
CA THR A 238 23.53 11.70 -0.79
C THR A 238 24.98 12.18 -0.80
N ALA A 239 25.90 11.45 -0.16
CA ALA A 239 27.33 11.76 -0.18
C ALA A 239 27.96 11.61 -1.58
N ASP A 240 27.37 10.79 -2.45
CA ASP A 240 27.81 10.54 -3.82
C ASP A 240 27.19 11.52 -4.83
N LEU A 241 26.19 12.29 -4.39
CA LEU A 241 25.50 13.28 -5.21
C LEU A 241 26.21 14.64 -5.16
N THR A 242 26.30 15.29 -6.32
CA THR A 242 26.74 16.69 -6.42
C THR A 242 25.74 17.64 -5.72
N PRO A 243 26.15 18.86 -5.35
CA PRO A 243 25.24 19.84 -4.76
C PRO A 243 24.00 20.15 -5.60
N ALA A 244 24.15 20.20 -6.93
CA ALA A 244 23.03 20.43 -7.85
C ALA A 244 22.04 19.26 -7.87
N GLN A 245 22.55 18.03 -7.90
CA GLN A 245 21.73 16.82 -7.82
C GLN A 245 20.98 16.73 -6.48
N ARG A 246 21.61 17.15 -5.38
CA ARG A 246 20.96 17.21 -4.07
C ARG A 246 19.85 18.24 -4.01
N ALA A 247 20.05 19.41 -4.62
CA ALA A 247 18.99 20.41 -4.76
C ALA A 247 17.80 19.89 -5.59
N GLU A 248 18.08 19.14 -6.67
CA GLU A 248 17.05 18.48 -7.48
C GLU A 248 16.26 17.44 -6.67
N ILE A 249 16.95 16.53 -5.93
CA ILE A 249 16.30 15.57 -5.04
C ILE A 249 15.36 16.27 -4.07
N VAL A 250 15.80 17.36 -3.44
CA VAL A 250 14.96 18.14 -2.52
C VAL A 250 13.75 18.73 -3.24
N ALA A 251 13.94 19.30 -4.42
CA ALA A 251 12.88 19.95 -5.18
C ALA A 251 11.77 18.96 -5.56
N VAL A 252 12.11 17.82 -6.17
CA VAL A 252 11.11 16.81 -6.58
C VAL A 252 10.45 16.16 -5.37
N ARG A 253 11.21 15.83 -4.33
CA ARG A 253 10.67 15.30 -3.06
C ARG A 253 9.63 16.23 -2.47
N ASN A 254 9.86 17.54 -2.48
CA ASN A 254 8.93 18.51 -1.88
C ASN A 254 7.56 18.54 -2.56
N GLU A 255 7.47 18.05 -3.80
CA GLU A 255 6.20 17.87 -4.53
C GLU A 255 5.41 16.63 -4.09
N LEU A 256 6.07 15.65 -3.48
CA LEU A 256 5.43 14.41 -3.02
C LEU A 256 4.76 14.63 -1.66
N LYS A 257 3.56 14.08 -1.48
CA LYS A 257 2.76 14.20 -0.25
C LYS A 257 2.20 12.85 0.17
N ALA A 258 2.20 12.61 1.48
CA ALA A 258 1.31 11.66 2.13
C ALA A 258 0.10 12.46 2.65
N ASN A 259 -1.08 12.19 2.10
CA ASN A 259 -2.29 12.92 2.46
C ASN A 259 -2.78 12.50 3.84
N PRO A 260 -3.48 13.39 4.57
CA PRO A 260 -4.09 13.04 5.85
C PRO A 260 -4.96 11.77 5.76
N GLY A 261 -4.76 10.84 6.69
CA GLY A 261 -5.50 9.57 6.75
C GLY A 261 -5.18 8.57 5.63
N GLU A 262 -4.20 8.87 4.76
CA GLU A 262 -3.66 7.90 3.82
C GLU A 262 -3.10 6.68 4.56
N ILE A 263 -3.38 5.48 4.07
CA ILE A 263 -2.82 4.27 4.67
C ILE A 263 -1.31 4.32 4.53
N MET A 264 -0.62 4.21 5.66
CA MET A 264 0.82 4.09 5.80
C MET A 264 1.17 2.66 6.16
N THR A 265 2.36 2.23 5.79
CA THR A 265 2.86 0.89 6.03
C THR A 265 4.25 0.91 6.67
N LYS A 266 4.51 -0.08 7.52
CA LYS A 266 5.81 -0.31 8.13
C LYS A 266 6.06 -1.80 8.21
N VAL A 267 7.23 -2.24 7.74
CA VAL A 267 7.70 -3.59 8.04
C VAL A 267 8.30 -3.59 9.44
N VAL A 268 7.92 -4.57 10.26
CA VAL A 268 8.41 -4.71 11.64
C VAL A 268 9.13 -6.03 11.82
N LYS A 269 10.10 -6.07 12.75
CA LYS A 269 10.81 -7.30 13.11
C LYS A 269 9.82 -8.37 13.63
N PRO A 270 10.03 -9.67 13.34
CA PRO A 270 9.14 -10.73 13.78
C PRO A 270 8.86 -10.72 15.28
N GLU A 271 9.90 -10.59 16.11
CA GLU A 271 9.77 -10.56 17.57
C GLU A 271 8.96 -9.35 18.08
N MET A 272 9.03 -8.22 17.37
CA MET A 272 8.23 -7.03 17.67
C MET A 272 6.79 -7.23 17.22
N GLY A 273 6.55 -7.83 16.05
CA GLY A 273 5.22 -8.19 15.56
C GLY A 273 4.49 -9.12 16.54
N GLU A 274 5.15 -10.19 16.98
CA GLU A 274 4.60 -11.11 17.97
C GLU A 274 4.30 -10.44 19.31
N ALA A 275 5.23 -9.63 19.82
CA ALA A 275 5.01 -8.89 21.05
C ALA A 275 3.85 -7.89 20.93
N THR A 276 3.71 -7.25 19.77
CA THR A 276 2.61 -6.32 19.47
C THR A 276 1.26 -7.02 19.54
N LEU A 277 1.12 -8.17 18.86
CA LEU A 277 -0.11 -8.97 18.85
C LEU A 277 -0.50 -9.48 20.24
N GLN A 278 0.48 -9.65 21.13
CA GLN A 278 0.27 -10.05 22.53
C GLN A 278 0.08 -8.86 23.47
N ASN A 279 -0.02 -7.62 22.96
CA ASN A 279 -0.06 -6.38 23.74
C ASN A 279 1.09 -6.24 24.75
N LYS A 280 2.26 -6.82 24.45
CA LYS A 280 3.46 -6.68 25.27
C LYS A 280 4.09 -5.31 25.03
N THR A 281 4.70 -4.76 26.08
CA THR A 281 5.44 -3.48 26.04
C THR A 281 6.97 -3.68 25.95
N SER A 282 7.40 -4.92 25.69
CA SER A 282 8.80 -5.28 25.49
C SER A 282 8.93 -6.55 24.66
N TYR A 283 10.03 -6.66 23.93
CA TYR A 283 10.44 -7.86 23.21
C TYR A 283 11.95 -8.08 23.38
N VAL A 284 12.40 -9.32 23.17
CA VAL A 284 13.84 -9.64 23.11
C VAL A 284 14.25 -9.54 21.65
N GLU A 285 15.13 -8.60 21.34
CA GLU A 285 15.69 -8.44 19.99
C GLU A 285 16.58 -9.63 19.66
N LEU A 286 16.27 -10.34 18.57
CA LEU A 286 16.90 -11.63 18.29
C LEU A 286 18.39 -11.50 17.94
N SER A 287 18.79 -10.39 17.32
CA SER A 287 20.17 -10.14 16.89
C SER A 287 21.12 -9.80 18.04
N SER A 288 20.64 -9.08 19.06
CA SER A 288 21.44 -8.62 20.19
C SER A 288 21.20 -9.43 21.47
N GLY A 289 20.04 -10.07 21.60
CA GLY A 289 19.57 -10.67 22.85
C GLY A 289 19.05 -9.65 23.87
N ASP A 290 19.05 -8.36 23.55
CA ASP A 290 18.61 -7.31 24.45
C ASP A 290 17.08 -7.27 24.58
N THR A 291 16.59 -7.01 25.79
CA THR A 291 15.19 -6.63 25.97
C THR A 291 14.99 -5.17 25.58
N LYS A 292 14.23 -4.93 24.51
CA LYS A 292 13.83 -3.58 24.07
C LYS A 292 12.43 -3.26 24.57
N LYS A 293 12.23 -2.03 25.05
CA LYS A 293 10.91 -1.51 25.42
C LYS A 293 10.26 -0.83 24.22
N PHE A 294 8.96 -1.02 24.06
CA PHE A 294 8.16 -0.34 23.06
C PHE A 294 6.72 -0.20 23.54
N ASP A 295 5.91 0.57 22.81
CA ASP A 295 4.49 0.68 23.07
C ASP A 295 3.74 0.08 21.86
N PRO A 296 2.97 -1.01 22.04
CA PRO A 296 2.24 -1.63 20.95
C PRO A 296 1.10 -0.75 20.42
N GLY A 297 0.64 0.27 21.17
CA GLY A 297 -0.36 1.24 20.73
C GLY A 297 0.20 2.40 19.90
N GLN A 298 1.51 2.43 19.65
CA GLN A 298 2.20 3.52 18.98
C GLN A 298 2.94 3.07 17.72
N VAL A 299 3.12 4.03 16.82
CA VAL A 299 3.96 3.89 15.62
C VAL A 299 4.86 5.11 15.47
N GLY A 300 6.07 4.89 14.94
CA GLY A 300 7.04 5.95 14.72
C GLY A 300 8.17 5.54 13.77
N GLY A 301 9.01 6.52 13.45
CA GLY A 301 10.15 6.37 12.55
C GLY A 301 9.74 6.34 11.08
N SER A 302 10.58 5.71 10.26
CA SER A 302 10.35 5.57 8.83
C SER A 302 9.16 4.68 8.50
N VAL A 303 8.32 5.14 7.58
CA VAL A 303 7.16 4.43 7.00
C VAL A 303 7.01 4.77 5.52
N ALA A 304 6.24 3.97 4.79
CA ALA A 304 5.90 4.21 3.39
C ALA A 304 4.38 4.42 3.22
N ARG A 305 3.91 5.06 2.14
CA ARG A 305 2.50 5.02 1.78
C ARG A 305 2.14 3.59 1.38
N GLY A 306 0.93 3.18 1.71
CA GLY A 306 0.38 1.89 1.31
C GLY A 306 0.40 1.71 -0.19
N SER A 307 -0.02 2.73 -0.95
CA SER A 307 0.03 2.72 -2.42
C SER A 307 1.41 2.42 -2.99
N ASP A 308 2.47 2.86 -2.30
CA ASP A 308 3.82 2.80 -2.83
C ASP A 308 4.47 1.43 -2.59
N THR A 309 3.88 0.67 -1.68
CA THR A 309 4.34 -0.65 -1.27
C THR A 309 3.39 -1.78 -1.69
N ALA A 310 2.18 -1.44 -2.14
CA ALA A 310 1.14 -2.42 -2.48
C ALA A 310 1.47 -3.26 -3.73
N GLN A 311 2.46 -2.85 -4.53
CA GLN A 311 2.96 -3.63 -5.67
C GLN A 311 3.88 -4.77 -5.27
N TYR A 312 4.39 -4.78 -4.02
CA TYR A 312 5.28 -5.81 -3.51
C TYR A 312 4.46 -6.93 -2.86
N GLY A 313 4.65 -8.15 -3.37
CA GLY A 313 3.90 -9.33 -3.01
C GLY A 313 4.57 -10.17 -1.93
N THR A 314 5.90 -10.17 -1.88
CA THR A 314 6.69 -11.16 -1.12
C THR A 314 7.61 -10.50 -0.08
N PRO A 315 8.05 -11.26 0.96
CA PRO A 315 9.07 -10.80 1.91
C PRO A 315 10.35 -10.33 1.21
N GLY A 316 10.84 -11.08 0.22
CA GLY A 316 12.04 -10.71 -0.55
C GLY A 316 11.89 -9.38 -1.28
N GLU A 317 10.74 -9.13 -1.91
CA GLU A 317 10.48 -7.84 -2.55
C GLU A 317 10.44 -6.69 -1.54
N PHE A 318 9.81 -6.87 -0.36
CA PHE A 318 9.86 -5.85 0.69
C PHE A 318 11.29 -5.62 1.17
N ARG A 319 12.05 -6.69 1.41
CA ARG A 319 13.45 -6.63 1.84
C ARG A 319 14.28 -5.77 0.88
N ASP A 320 14.19 -6.07 -0.40
CA ASP A 320 15.02 -5.42 -1.42
C ASP A 320 14.52 -4.00 -1.73
N LYS A 321 13.20 -3.81 -1.90
CA LYS A 321 12.62 -2.55 -2.35
C LYS A 321 12.56 -1.50 -1.25
N LEU A 322 12.44 -1.92 0.00
CA LEU A 322 12.51 -1.01 1.15
C LEU A 322 13.92 -0.92 1.74
N ALA A 323 14.91 -1.59 1.12
CA ALA A 323 16.29 -1.67 1.61
C ALA A 323 16.35 -2.03 3.10
N LEU A 324 15.63 -3.09 3.46
CA LEU A 324 15.57 -3.60 4.83
C LEU A 324 16.69 -4.57 5.14
N ASP A 325 17.64 -4.73 4.21
CA ASP A 325 18.91 -5.40 4.43
C ASP A 325 19.93 -4.42 4.96
N ASP A 326 20.33 -4.64 6.20
CA ASP A 326 21.33 -3.86 6.89
C ASP A 326 22.78 -4.30 6.63
N LYS A 327 22.96 -5.29 5.75
CA LYS A 327 24.26 -5.87 5.39
C LYS A 327 25.02 -6.43 6.59
N GLY A 328 24.30 -6.96 7.58
CA GLY A 328 24.85 -7.62 8.77
C GLY A 328 24.95 -6.73 10.01
N ALA A 329 24.27 -5.57 10.04
CA ALA A 329 24.26 -4.69 11.21
C ALA A 329 23.33 -5.15 12.36
N GLY A 330 22.58 -6.24 12.17
CA GLY A 330 21.67 -6.84 13.16
C GLY A 330 20.29 -6.17 13.33
N TRP A 331 19.92 -5.16 12.56
CA TRP A 331 18.59 -4.56 12.56
C TRP A 331 17.63 -5.09 11.47
N THR A 332 18.08 -5.86 10.48
CA THR A 332 17.26 -6.42 9.38
C THR A 332 15.92 -7.02 9.87
N PRO A 333 14.75 -6.47 9.48
CA PRO A 333 13.45 -7.03 9.86
C PRO A 333 12.98 -8.18 8.96
N ILE A 334 13.60 -8.38 7.79
CA ILE A 334 13.31 -9.50 6.89
C ILE A 334 14.63 -10.16 6.50
N GLU A 335 14.92 -11.30 7.10
CA GLU A 335 16.07 -12.13 6.74
C GLU A 335 15.98 -12.63 5.30
N ASP A 336 17.13 -12.99 4.71
CA ASP A 336 17.12 -13.64 3.40
C ASP A 336 16.35 -14.97 3.45
N GLY A 337 15.48 -15.18 2.46
CA GLY A 337 14.59 -16.35 2.42
C GLY A 337 13.53 -16.41 3.53
N ALA A 338 13.23 -15.30 4.22
CA ALA A 338 12.22 -15.28 5.27
C ALA A 338 10.86 -15.85 4.79
N PRO A 339 10.23 -16.78 5.53
CA PRO A 339 8.99 -17.42 5.12
C PRO A 339 7.80 -16.45 5.12
N HIS A 340 7.89 -15.39 5.90
CA HIS A 340 6.91 -14.32 5.96
C HIS A 340 7.55 -13.00 6.42
N ALA A 341 6.84 -11.90 6.20
CA ALA A 341 7.15 -10.59 6.75
C ALA A 341 5.92 -10.00 7.45
N TYR A 342 6.14 -9.33 8.58
CA TYR A 342 5.11 -8.54 9.24
C TYR A 342 5.02 -7.15 8.64
N GLN A 343 3.83 -6.80 8.15
CA GLN A 343 3.53 -5.47 7.64
C GLN A 343 2.42 -4.83 8.47
N LEU A 344 2.78 -3.81 9.24
CA LEU A 344 1.85 -2.91 9.92
C LEU A 344 1.24 -1.96 8.90
N ARG A 345 -0.09 -1.77 8.94
CA ARG A 345 -0.87 -0.87 8.08
C ARG A 345 -1.79 -0.01 8.94
N TYR A 346 -1.80 1.30 8.74
CA TYR A 346 -2.58 2.22 9.57
C TYR A 346 -2.85 3.55 8.84
N PRO A 347 -3.94 4.28 9.14
CA PRO A 347 -4.15 5.63 8.63
C PRO A 347 -3.09 6.59 9.19
N GLY A 348 -2.40 7.32 8.31
CA GLY A 348 -1.42 8.32 8.65
C GLY A 348 -2.00 9.50 9.45
N ASP A 349 -1.12 10.38 9.91
CA ASP A 349 -1.51 11.55 10.71
C ASP A 349 -2.51 12.48 9.96
N SER A 350 -3.28 13.28 10.70
CA SER A 350 -4.05 14.41 10.17
C SER A 350 -3.22 15.49 9.47
N LYS A 351 -1.92 15.54 9.73
CA LYS A 351 -0.98 16.46 9.09
C LYS A 351 -0.19 15.71 8.03
N SER A 352 0.17 16.40 6.96
CA SER A 352 1.09 15.87 5.95
C SER A 352 2.38 15.41 6.62
N MET A 353 2.77 14.17 6.37
CA MET A 353 4.03 13.64 6.89
C MET A 353 5.19 14.19 6.08
N GLU A 354 6.29 14.47 6.76
CA GLU A 354 7.53 14.88 6.11
C GLU A 354 8.24 13.65 5.57
N ILE A 355 8.76 13.73 4.34
CA ILE A 355 9.62 12.68 3.81
C ILE A 355 10.91 12.62 4.66
N SER A 356 11.46 11.45 4.91
CA SER A 356 12.75 11.31 5.59
C SER A 356 13.84 12.02 4.79
N PHE A 357 14.84 12.55 5.47
CA PHE A 357 15.86 13.31 4.78
C PHE A 357 17.07 13.53 5.66
N GLY A 358 18.27 13.50 5.06
CA GLY A 358 19.50 13.60 5.81
C GLY A 358 20.73 13.32 4.96
N GLY A 359 21.76 12.79 5.59
CA GLY A 359 22.95 12.35 4.87
C GLY A 359 23.56 11.12 5.52
N THR A 360 24.38 10.41 4.77
CA THR A 360 25.19 9.28 5.28
C THR A 360 26.44 9.74 6.01
N ASP A 361 26.70 11.05 6.02
CA ASP A 361 27.78 11.69 6.78
C ASP A 361 27.33 13.06 7.30
N ALA A 362 28.03 13.59 8.30
CA ALA A 362 27.66 14.83 8.99
C ALA A 362 27.66 16.06 8.06
N ARG A 363 28.59 16.14 7.11
CA ARG A 363 28.69 17.27 6.17
C ARG A 363 27.50 17.24 5.22
N THR A 364 27.25 16.10 4.59
CA THR A 364 26.14 15.95 3.65
C THR A 364 24.81 16.14 4.36
N ALA A 365 24.64 15.61 5.57
CA ALA A 365 23.44 15.82 6.39
C ALA A 365 23.19 17.32 6.69
N HIS A 366 24.23 18.11 6.91
CA HIS A 366 24.13 19.56 7.09
C HIS A 366 23.75 20.29 5.80
N GLU A 367 24.38 19.96 4.68
CA GLU A 367 24.05 20.55 3.38
C GLU A 367 22.60 20.27 2.98
N MET A 368 22.15 19.05 3.23
CA MET A 368 20.77 18.62 3.06
C MET A 368 19.84 19.41 4.00
N GLN A 369 20.16 19.54 5.28
CA GLN A 369 19.38 20.36 6.20
C GLN A 369 19.18 21.81 5.70
N VAL A 370 20.23 22.45 5.17
CA VAL A 370 20.16 23.79 4.59
C VAL A 370 19.23 23.83 3.37
N LEU A 371 19.38 22.90 2.43
CA LEU A 371 18.57 22.85 1.20
C LEU A 371 17.09 22.60 1.47
N SER A 372 16.79 21.75 2.46
CA SER A 372 15.41 21.34 2.79
C SER A 372 14.70 22.29 3.75
N GLY A 373 15.41 23.24 4.38
CA GLY A 373 14.85 24.12 5.40
C GLY A 373 14.49 23.39 6.71
N GLN A 374 15.06 22.21 6.96
CA GLN A 374 14.81 21.43 8.16
C GLN A 374 15.48 22.07 9.41
N PRO A 375 14.93 21.82 10.60
CA PRO A 375 15.46 22.41 11.83
C PRO A 375 16.79 21.79 12.28
N ALA A 376 17.12 20.56 11.87
CA ALA A 376 18.33 19.86 12.30
C ALA A 376 18.85 18.85 11.25
N PRO A 377 20.18 18.67 11.14
CA PRO A 377 20.77 17.65 10.28
C PRO A 377 20.51 16.24 10.83
N ARG A 378 20.36 15.27 9.92
CA ARG A 378 20.12 13.85 10.27
C ARG A 378 21.20 12.98 9.63
N PRO A 379 22.33 12.75 10.31
CA PRO A 379 23.30 11.75 9.89
C PRO A 379 22.79 10.37 10.31
N TRP A 380 22.40 9.53 9.37
CA TRP A 380 21.99 8.15 9.65
C TRP A 380 22.88 7.17 8.90
N ASP A 381 23.05 6.01 9.51
CA ASP A 381 23.87 4.94 8.96
C ASP A 381 23.17 4.21 7.80
N PRO A 382 23.94 3.52 6.94
CA PRO A 382 23.37 2.61 5.95
C PRO A 382 22.35 1.64 6.55
N PRO A 383 21.32 1.27 5.79
CA PRO A 383 21.10 1.49 4.35
C PRO A 383 20.34 2.79 4.02
N PHE A 384 20.19 3.70 4.98
CA PHE A 384 19.61 5.01 4.69
C PHE A 384 20.47 5.77 3.68
N LEU A 385 19.85 6.30 2.63
CA LEU A 385 20.57 7.04 1.57
C LEU A 385 20.65 8.55 1.84
N GLY A 386 19.76 9.10 2.67
CA GLY A 386 19.63 10.55 2.87
C GLY A 386 18.73 11.26 1.86
N THR A 387 18.34 10.59 0.78
CA THR A 387 17.57 11.18 -0.34
C THR A 387 16.08 11.32 -0.02
N GLY A 388 15.60 10.65 1.02
CA GLY A 388 14.16 10.49 1.32
C GLY A 388 13.49 9.36 0.55
N TYR A 389 14.30 8.49 -0.05
CA TYR A 389 13.88 7.26 -0.68
C TYR A 389 14.65 6.09 -0.05
N THR A 390 14.02 4.93 -0.03
CA THR A 390 14.68 3.67 0.28
C THR A 390 15.70 3.34 -0.81
N GLY A 391 16.61 2.39 -0.53
CA GLY A 391 17.54 1.87 -1.54
C GLY A 391 16.87 1.18 -2.74
N GLY A 392 15.55 0.98 -2.71
CA GLY A 392 14.76 0.51 -3.85
C GLY A 392 13.90 1.58 -4.51
N GLY A 393 14.04 2.85 -4.13
CA GLY A 393 13.38 3.99 -4.77
C GLY A 393 11.99 4.32 -4.22
N VAL A 394 11.58 3.71 -3.11
CA VAL A 394 10.29 3.99 -2.46
C VAL A 394 10.46 5.24 -1.58
N PRO A 395 9.66 6.30 -1.73
CA PRO A 395 9.74 7.44 -0.83
C PRO A 395 9.43 6.99 0.60
N GLU A 396 10.08 7.62 1.56
CA GLU A 396 10.01 7.24 2.96
C GLU A 396 9.54 8.46 3.76
N TRP A 397 8.57 8.31 4.66
CA TRP A 397 8.05 9.38 5.50
C TRP A 397 8.42 9.15 6.96
N ILE A 398 8.60 10.23 7.70
CA ILE A 398 8.86 10.20 9.13
C ILE A 398 7.57 10.37 9.89
N GLN A 399 7.17 9.29 10.55
CA GLN A 399 6.14 9.30 11.58
C GLN A 399 6.78 9.73 12.91
N THR A 400 6.33 10.87 13.42
CA THR A 400 6.59 11.20 14.83
C THR A 400 5.90 10.16 15.69
N ARG A 401 6.61 9.64 16.70
CA ARG A 401 6.06 8.62 17.58
C ARG A 401 4.75 9.11 18.21
N ALA A 402 3.67 8.41 17.92
CA ALA A 402 2.33 8.77 18.36
C ALA A 402 1.45 7.52 18.42
N ASP A 403 0.36 7.62 19.19
CA ASP A 403 -0.68 6.59 19.24
C ASP A 403 -1.37 6.45 17.87
N TYR A 404 -1.87 5.26 17.56
CA TYR A 404 -2.71 5.10 16.37
C TYR A 404 -3.96 5.97 16.49
N ARG A 405 -4.26 6.75 15.45
CA ARG A 405 -5.44 7.62 15.39
C ARG A 405 -6.76 6.87 15.23
N GLY A 406 -6.70 5.55 15.14
CA GLY A 406 -7.83 4.70 14.85
C GLY A 406 -7.37 3.26 14.74
N ARG A 407 -8.04 2.51 13.86
CA ARG A 407 -7.69 1.13 13.55
C ARG A 407 -6.30 1.02 12.92
N ALA A 408 -5.52 0.04 13.37
CA ALA A 408 -4.34 -0.43 12.68
C ALA A 408 -4.44 -1.94 12.44
N GLU A 409 -3.72 -2.45 11.45
CA GLU A 409 -3.77 -3.85 11.05
C GLU A 409 -2.35 -4.38 10.89
N MET A 410 -2.13 -5.60 11.35
CA MET A 410 -0.89 -6.33 11.15
C MET A 410 -1.16 -7.45 10.15
N TYR A 411 -0.45 -7.45 9.03
CA TYR A 411 -0.52 -8.51 8.02
C TYR A 411 0.73 -9.36 8.04
N LEU A 412 0.55 -10.66 7.84
CA LEU A 412 1.60 -11.58 7.46
C LEU A 412 1.61 -11.69 5.93
N VAL A 413 2.71 -11.30 5.32
CA VAL A 413 2.95 -11.51 3.90
C VAL A 413 3.82 -12.74 3.74
N HIS A 414 3.33 -13.76 3.04
CA HIS A 414 3.98 -15.06 2.91
C HIS A 414 4.92 -15.10 1.69
N ALA A 415 5.86 -16.04 1.70
CA ALA A 415 6.83 -16.24 0.62
C ALA A 415 6.19 -16.50 -0.75
N ASP A 416 4.98 -17.06 -0.80
CA ASP A 416 4.22 -17.30 -2.04
C ASP A 416 3.46 -16.07 -2.57
N GLY A 417 3.57 -14.94 -1.88
CA GLY A 417 2.91 -13.68 -2.24
C GLY A 417 1.53 -13.47 -1.61
N THR A 418 0.97 -14.48 -0.95
CA THR A 418 -0.31 -14.35 -0.25
C THR A 418 -0.19 -13.49 1.01
N GLU A 419 -1.29 -12.92 1.46
CA GLU A 419 -1.34 -12.19 2.73
C GLU A 419 -2.46 -12.72 3.64
N SER A 420 -2.17 -12.80 4.93
CA SER A 420 -3.16 -13.13 5.95
C SER A 420 -3.16 -12.08 7.04
N LEU A 421 -4.35 -11.65 7.49
CA LEU A 421 -4.48 -10.73 8.61
C LEU A 421 -4.02 -11.43 9.90
N ALA A 422 -3.01 -10.87 10.56
CA ALA A 422 -2.46 -11.38 11.80
C ALA A 422 -3.11 -10.73 13.03
N GLY A 423 -3.44 -9.44 12.94
CA GLY A 423 -4.15 -8.78 14.02
C GLY A 423 -4.74 -7.44 13.65
N VAL A 424 -5.65 -6.99 14.53
CA VAL A 424 -6.34 -5.70 14.41
C VAL A 424 -6.17 -4.95 15.72
N TYR A 425 -5.68 -3.72 15.63
CA TYR A 425 -5.70 -2.76 16.73
C TYR A 425 -7.03 -2.01 16.72
N LEU A 426 -7.69 -1.96 17.87
CA LEU A 426 -8.86 -1.13 18.09
C LEU A 426 -8.54 -0.11 19.19
N PRO A 427 -8.87 1.18 19.00
CA PRO A 427 -8.74 2.18 20.04
C PRO A 427 -9.37 1.71 21.35
N ASP A 428 -8.71 2.03 22.46
CA ASP A 428 -9.09 1.67 23.85
C ASP A 428 -9.05 0.18 24.20
N ARG A 429 -8.87 -0.71 23.22
CA ARG A 429 -8.87 -2.17 23.43
C ARG A 429 -7.54 -2.85 23.09
N GLY A 430 -6.67 -2.18 22.35
CA GLY A 430 -5.38 -2.73 21.96
C GLY A 430 -5.47 -3.70 20.79
N TRP A 431 -4.47 -4.55 20.66
CA TRP A 431 -4.36 -5.54 19.59
C TRP A 431 -5.17 -6.80 19.86
N PHE A 432 -5.89 -7.25 18.85
CA PHE A 432 -6.50 -8.58 18.78
C PHE A 432 -5.66 -9.43 17.83
N ASP A 433 -5.08 -10.51 18.33
CA ASP A 433 -4.53 -11.57 17.48
C ASP A 433 -5.70 -12.34 16.86
N VAL A 434 -5.77 -12.33 15.53
CA VAL A 434 -6.84 -12.98 14.77
C VAL A 434 -6.35 -14.22 14.02
N ARG A 435 -5.07 -14.58 14.19
CA ARG A 435 -4.50 -15.83 13.65
C ARG A 435 -5.23 -17.00 14.32
N GLY A 436 -6.05 -17.70 13.54
CA GLY A 436 -6.87 -18.81 14.02
C GLY A 436 -8.35 -18.50 14.27
N ARG A 437 -8.82 -17.25 14.10
CA ARG A 437 -10.27 -16.92 14.11
C ARG A 437 -10.94 -17.02 12.74
N GLY A 438 -10.17 -17.13 11.66
CA GLY A 438 -10.71 -17.07 10.30
C GLY A 438 -9.72 -17.55 9.26
N GLY A 439 -9.36 -18.83 9.35
CA GLY A 439 -8.84 -19.59 8.24
C GLY A 439 -9.41 -20.98 8.42
N SER A 440 -10.27 -21.42 7.49
CA SER A 440 -10.62 -22.81 7.30
C SER A 440 -9.33 -23.63 7.16
N SER A 441 -8.79 -24.11 8.28
CA SER A 441 -7.89 -25.25 8.27
C SER A 441 -8.76 -26.43 7.85
N ALA A 442 -8.56 -26.90 6.61
CA ALA A 442 -8.91 -28.27 6.29
C ALA A 442 -8.28 -29.14 7.38
N ALA A 443 -9.12 -29.72 8.23
CA ALA A 443 -8.72 -30.81 9.07
C ALA A 443 -8.34 -31.95 8.11
N THR A 444 -7.05 -32.21 7.99
CA THR A 444 -6.58 -33.43 7.33
C THR A 444 -6.92 -34.61 8.24
N PRO A 445 -7.54 -35.68 7.71
CA PRO A 445 -7.91 -36.88 8.47
C PRO A 445 -6.73 -37.66 9.05
#